data_AF-A0A7W4B3W3-F1
#
_entry.id   AF-A0A7W4B3W3-F1
#
_cell.length_a   1.000
_cell.length_b   1.000
_cell.length_c   1.000
_cell.angle_alpha   90.00
_cell.angle_beta   90.00
_cell.angle_gamma   90.00
#
_symmetry.space_group_name_H-M   'P 1'
#
loop_
_entity.id
_entity.type
_entity.pdbx_description
1 polymer ?
#
loop_
_entity_poly.entity_id
_entity_poly.type
_entity_poly.pdbx_seq_one_letter_code
_entity_poly.pdbx_strand_id
1 'polypeptide(L)' 'NLALRSLIARAKKDQVPAHVIERAIEKARGGGGEDYDTARYEGFGPGGCMVIVDCLTDNGNRTFTQVRQAFVKNDAKLG' A
#
# COMPACT_ATOMS: atom_id res chain seq x y z
N ASN A 1 18.65 -10.31 1.20
CA ASN A 1 17.80 -9.11 1.05
C ASN A 1 17.83 -8.30 2.34
N LEU A 2 18.52 -7.15 2.36
CA LEU A 2 18.71 -6.32 3.57
C LEU A 2 17.43 -5.58 3.99
N ALA A 3 16.66 -5.08 3.01
CA ALA A 3 15.40 -4.39 3.26
C ALA A 3 14.37 -5.32 3.94
N LEU A 4 14.24 -6.56 3.47
CA LEU A 4 13.35 -7.57 4.07
C LEU A 4 13.73 -7.87 5.52
N ARG A 5 15.04 -8.00 5.82
CA ARG A 5 15.52 -8.25 7.19
C ARG A 5 15.14 -7.09 8.14
N SER A 6 15.28 -5.85 7.67
CA SER A 6 14.89 -4.66 8.44
C SER A 6 13.38 -4.62 8.71
N LEU A 7 12.56 -4.90 7.68
CA LEU A 7 11.11 -4.96 7.81
C LEU A 7 10.64 -6.03 8.78
N ILE A 8 11.24 -7.24 8.75
CA ILE A 8 10.92 -8.32 9.69
C ILE A 8 11.28 -7.90 11.13
N ALA A 9 12.42 -7.24 11.34
CA ALA A 9 12.82 -6.77 12.66
C ALA A 9 11.83 -5.73 13.21
N ARG A 10 11.36 -4.81 12.36
CA ARG A 10 10.32 -3.83 12.73
C ARG A 10 8.98 -4.52 13.02
N ALA A 11 8.53 -5.47 12.19
CA ALA A 11 7.30 -6.20 12.43
C ALA A 11 7.31 -6.97 13.76
N LYS A 12 8.45 -7.60 14.10
CA LYS A 12 8.64 -8.24 15.42
C LYS A 12 8.60 -7.23 16.58
N LYS A 13 9.17 -6.04 16.39
CA LYS A 13 9.10 -4.94 17.36
C LYS A 13 7.67 -4.45 17.58
N ASP A 14 6.87 -4.40 16.51
CA ASP A 14 5.46 -4.02 16.53
C ASP A 14 4.53 -5.19 16.96
N GLN A 15 5.10 -6.24 17.56
CA GLN A 15 4.38 -7.42 18.10
C GLN A 15 3.55 -8.21 17.06
N VAL A 16 3.94 -8.17 15.78
CA VAL A 16 3.30 -9.01 14.75
C VAL A 16 3.65 -10.49 15.02
N PRO A 17 2.65 -11.39 15.11
CA PRO A 17 2.91 -12.82 15.33
C PRO A 17 3.79 -13.43 14.22
N ALA A 18 4.71 -14.32 14.60
CA ALA A 18 5.68 -14.91 13.68
C ALA A 18 5.02 -15.63 12.48
N HIS A 19 3.93 -16.36 12.73
CA HIS A 19 3.20 -17.08 11.68
C HIS A 19 2.59 -16.15 10.61
N VAL A 20 2.26 -14.89 10.96
CA VAL A 20 1.74 -13.90 10.00
C VAL A 20 2.86 -13.44 9.06
N ILE A 21 4.06 -13.22 9.61
CA ILE A 21 5.25 -12.82 8.84
C ILE A 21 5.65 -13.94 7.88
N GLU A 22 5.70 -15.18 8.35
CA GLU A 22 6.01 -16.35 7.52
C GLU A 22 4.99 -16.52 6.39
N ARG A 23 3.69 -16.42 6.69
CA ARG A 23 2.64 -16.49 5.67
C ARG A 23 2.75 -15.39 4.62
N ALA A 24 3.13 -14.17 5.01
CA ALA A 24 3.34 -13.07 4.06
C ALA A 24 4.55 -13.32 3.15
N ILE A 25 5.63 -13.90 3.68
CA ILE A 25 6.82 -14.28 2.90
C ILE A 25 6.47 -15.40 1.92
N GLU A 26 5.73 -16.42 2.35
CA GLU A 26 5.32 -17.52 1.47
C GLU A 26 4.36 -17.05 0.36
N LYS A 27 3.45 -16.11 0.66
CA LYS A 27 2.62 -15.46 -0.37
C LYS A 27 3.48 -14.76 -1.43
N ALA A 28 4.49 -14.00 -1.00
CA ALA A 28 5.39 -13.28 -1.90
C ALA A 28 6.29 -14.21 -2.75
N ARG A 29 6.47 -15.47 -2.34
CA ARG A 29 7.22 -16.48 -3.12
C ARG A 29 6.41 -17.11 -4.27
N GLY A 30 5.13 -16.75 -4.42
CA GLY A 30 4.27 -17.22 -5.51
C GLY A 30 3.10 -18.10 -5.06
N GLY A 31 2.86 -18.26 -3.76
CA GLY A 31 1.73 -19.06 -3.24
C GLY A 31 0.38 -18.33 -3.21
N GLY A 32 0.35 -17.02 -3.50
CA GLY A 32 -0.82 -16.17 -3.30
C GLY A 32 -1.69 -15.88 -4.53
N GLY A 33 -1.16 -16.06 -5.76
CA GLY A 33 -1.85 -15.69 -7.00
C GLY A 33 -2.13 -14.18 -7.18
N GLU A 34 -1.64 -13.35 -6.26
CA GLU A 34 -1.79 -11.89 -6.25
C GLU A 34 -0.40 -11.28 -6.47
N ASP A 35 -0.19 -10.67 -7.63
CA ASP A 35 1.02 -9.89 -7.92
C ASP A 35 0.79 -8.44 -7.48
N TYR A 36 1.53 -8.00 -6.48
CA TYR A 36 1.41 -6.64 -5.95
C TYR A 36 2.41 -5.71 -6.63
N ASP A 37 1.89 -4.67 -7.25
CA ASP A 37 2.67 -3.58 -7.84
C ASP A 37 2.56 -2.30 -7.02
N THR A 38 3.62 -1.50 -7.08
CA THR A 38 3.61 -0.15 -6.51
C THR A 38 2.85 0.81 -7.43
N ALA A 39 1.86 1.51 -6.88
CA ALA A 39 1.13 2.57 -7.56
C ALA A 39 1.27 3.87 -6.78
N ARG A 40 1.58 4.97 -7.48
CA ARG A 40 1.62 6.31 -6.89
C ARG A 40 0.52 7.15 -7.50
N TYR A 41 -0.27 7.79 -6.64
CA TYR A 41 -1.27 8.76 -7.04
C TYR A 41 -0.96 10.11 -6.42
N GLU A 42 -1.18 11.17 -7.16
CA GLU A 42 -0.88 12.53 -6.74
C GLU A 42 -2.15 13.37 -6.88
N GLY A 43 -2.34 14.35 -6.01
CA GLY A 43 -3.52 15.20 -6.06
C GLY A 43 -3.47 16.38 -5.10
N PHE A 44 -4.55 17.14 -5.11
CA PHE A 44 -4.77 18.31 -4.27
C PHE A 44 -5.90 18.05 -3.28
N GLY A 45 -5.59 18.21 -2.00
CA GLY A 45 -6.55 18.15 -0.91
C GLY A 45 -7.23 19.51 -0.62
N PRO A 46 -8.08 19.56 0.42
CA PRO A 46 -8.75 20.79 0.85
C PRO A 46 -7.73 21.90 1.16
N GLY A 47 -8.03 23.12 0.74
CA GLY A 47 -7.13 24.26 0.94
C GLY A 47 -5.89 24.24 0.03
N GLY A 48 -5.86 23.41 -1.01
CA GLY A 48 -4.78 23.38 -2.00
C GLY A 48 -3.51 22.65 -1.55
N CYS A 49 -3.60 21.81 -0.51
CA CYS A 49 -2.46 21.02 -0.06
C CYS A 49 -2.13 19.91 -1.08
N MET A 50 -0.84 19.67 -1.32
CA MET A 50 -0.39 18.59 -2.21
C MET A 50 -0.35 17.27 -1.44
N VAL A 51 -0.95 16.24 -2.01
CA VAL A 51 -1.06 14.90 -1.41
C VAL A 51 -0.42 13.88 -2.36
N ILE A 52 0.51 13.09 -1.83
CA ILE A 52 1.10 11.94 -2.52
C ILE A 52 0.62 10.68 -1.81
N VAL A 53 0.07 9.75 -2.57
CA VAL A 53 -0.46 8.48 -2.08
C VAL A 53 0.33 7.34 -2.70
N ASP A 54 1.21 6.74 -1.89
CA ASP A 54 1.92 5.51 -2.25
C ASP A 54 1.07 4.30 -1.86
N CYS A 55 0.78 3.45 -2.85
CA CYS A 55 -0.01 2.24 -2.71
C CYS A 55 0.79 1.02 -3.15
N LEU A 56 0.51 -0.11 -2.50
CA LEU A 56 0.90 -1.43 -2.95
C LEU A 56 -0.39 -2.19 -3.26
N THR A 57 -0.60 -2.60 -4.51
CA THR A 57 -1.88 -3.15 -4.98
C THR A 57 -1.70 -4.21 -6.04
N ASP A 58 -2.54 -5.23 -5.98
CA ASP A 58 -2.78 -6.26 -6.98
C ASP A 58 -3.74 -5.81 -8.09
N ASN A 59 -4.39 -4.65 -7.94
CA ASN A 59 -5.33 -4.12 -8.92
C ASN A 59 -5.35 -2.59 -8.92
N GLY A 60 -4.57 -1.99 -9.82
CA GLY A 60 -4.45 -0.54 -9.97
C GLY A 60 -5.77 0.16 -10.30
N ASN A 61 -6.67 -0.46 -11.07
CA ASN A 61 -7.98 0.11 -11.41
C ASN A 61 -8.87 0.23 -10.17
N ARG A 62 -8.92 -0.84 -9.36
CA ARG A 62 -9.67 -0.86 -8.09
C ARG A 62 -9.13 0.18 -7.12
N THR A 63 -7.80 0.23 -6.95
CA THR A 63 -7.16 1.19 -6.06
C THR A 63 -7.37 2.63 -6.54
N PHE A 64 -7.23 2.90 -7.84
CA PHE A 64 -7.51 4.23 -8.39
C PHE A 64 -8.94 4.68 -8.10
N THR A 65 -9.93 3.80 -8.29
CA THR A 65 -11.33 4.13 -7.97
C THR A 65 -11.51 4.46 -6.49
N GLN A 66 -10.91 3.69 -5.59
CA GLN A 66 -10.98 3.95 -4.14
C GLN A 66 -10.29 5.27 -3.76
N VAL A 67 -9.08 5.52 -4.27
CA VAL A 67 -8.33 6.75 -4.03
C VAL A 67 -9.12 7.94 -4.57
N ARG A 68 -9.57 7.89 -5.82
CA ARG A 68 -10.40 8.94 -6.43
C ARG A 68 -11.66 9.22 -5.60
N GLN A 69 -12.35 8.19 -5.13
CA GLN A 69 -13.56 8.35 -4.32
C GLN A 69 -13.26 9.05 -2.99
N ALA A 70 -12.10 8.77 -2.36
CA ALA A 70 -11.67 9.47 -1.17
C ALA A 70 -11.44 10.97 -1.44
N PHE A 71 -10.82 11.34 -2.56
CA PHE A 71 -10.66 12.75 -2.95
C PHE A 71 -12.01 13.42 -3.22
N VAL A 72 -12.88 12.80 -4.02
CA VAL A 72 -14.21 13.35 -4.36
C VAL A 72 -15.08 13.58 -3.13
N LYS A 73 -15.03 12.68 -2.13
CA LYS A 73 -15.80 12.83 -0.88
C LYS A 73 -15.35 14.01 -0.01
N ASN A 74 -14.15 14.53 -0.24
CA ASN A 74 -13.56 15.62 0.53
C ASN A 74 -13.40 16.90 -0.30
N ASP A 75 -14.19 17.05 -1.38
CA ASP A 75 -14.11 18.19 -2.31
C ASP A 75 -12.68 18.45 -2.83
N ALA A 76 -11.90 17.38 -2.95
CA ALA A 76 -10.51 17.38 -3.36
C ALA A 76 -10.38 16.78 -4.78
N LYS A 77 -9.26 17.06 -5.44
CA LYS A 77 -9.03 16.63 -6.83
C LYS A 77 -7.80 15.74 -6.92
N LEU A 78 -7.99 14.53 -7.44
CA LEU A 78 -6.88 13.67 -7.87
C LEU A 78 -6.32 14.20 -9.20
N GLY A 79 -4.99 14.23 -9.32
CA GLY A 79 -4.25 14.61 -10.51
C GLY A 79 -4.39 13.61 -11.65
#